data_AF-A0A977TIB9-F1
#
_entry.id   AF-A0A977TIB9-F1
#
_cell.length_a   1.000
_cell.length_b   1.000
_cell.length_c   1.000
_cell.angle_alpha   90.00
_cell.angle_beta   90.00
_cell.angle_gamma   90.00
#
_symmetry.space_group_name_H-M   'P 1'
#
loop_
_entity.id
_entity.type
_entity.pdbx_description
1 polymer ?
#
loop_
_entity_poly.entity_id
_entity_poly.type
_entity_poly.pdbx_seq_one_letter_code
_entity_poly.pdbx_strand_id
1 'polypeptide(L)' 'GDWILFTHEGGVDVGDVDAKAEKILIPVDLSEYPSNEEIASTLLKKVPQGVHNVLVDFITRLYAVYVECQFTYLEIN' A
#
# COMPACT_ATOMS: atom_id res chain seq x y z
N GLY A 1 -3.25 -3.08 -13.82
CA GLY A 1 -3.46 -2.54 -12.47
C GLY A 1 -2.13 -2.44 -11.80
N ASP A 2 -2.08 -1.78 -10.65
CA ASP A 2 -0.85 -1.53 -9.92
C ASP A 2 -0.82 -2.36 -8.64
N TRP A 3 0.34 -2.90 -8.28
CA TRP A 3 0.51 -3.58 -7.01
C TRP A 3 0.98 -2.60 -5.95
N ILE A 4 0.25 -2.53 -4.84
CA ILE A 4 0.72 -1.87 -3.61
C ILE A 4 1.24 -2.96 -2.68
N LEU A 5 2.50 -2.82 -2.28
CA LEU A 5 3.17 -3.68 -1.30
C LEU A 5 3.34 -2.90 0.00
N PHE A 6 3.06 -3.55 1.13
CA PHE A 6 3.27 -2.96 2.45
C PHE A 6 3.90 -3.96 3.41
N THR A 7 4.92 -3.52 4.16
CA THR A 7 5.49 -4.27 5.28
C THR A 7 5.63 -3.37 6.50
N HIS A 8 5.32 -3.91 7.67
CA HIS A 8 5.56 -3.27 8.97
C HIS A 8 7.02 -3.33 9.43
N GLU A 9 7.87 -4.10 8.74
CA GLU A 9 9.30 -4.28 9.03
C GLU A 9 10.16 -3.49 8.03
N GLY A 10 10.07 -2.16 8.04
CA GLY A 10 10.88 -1.30 7.16
C GLY A 10 12.35 -1.18 7.57
N GLY A 11 13.13 -0.42 6.79
CA GLY A 11 14.53 -0.12 7.05
C GLY A 11 15.53 -1.03 6.32
N VAL A 12 16.81 -0.91 6.67
CA VAL A 12 17.94 -1.53 5.94
C VAL A 12 17.89 -3.07 5.95
N ASP A 13 17.26 -3.67 6.96
CA ASP A 13 17.23 -5.11 7.18
C ASP A 13 15.93 -5.78 6.67
N VAL A 14 15.13 -5.08 5.85
CA VAL A 14 13.84 -5.60 5.36
C VAL A 14 13.99 -6.94 4.61
N GLY A 15 15.10 -7.14 3.91
CA GLY A 15 15.40 -8.39 3.19
C GLY A 15 14.49 -8.59 1.98
N ASP A 16 13.97 -9.80 1.79
CA ASP A 16 13.04 -10.13 0.69
C ASP A 16 11.65 -9.54 0.93
N VAL A 17 11.46 -8.29 0.46
CA VAL A 17 10.19 -7.55 0.54
C VAL A 17 9.07 -8.31 -0.16
N ASP A 18 9.35 -8.95 -1.29
CA ASP A 18 8.33 -9.62 -2.10
C ASP A 18 7.71 -10.82 -1.39
N ALA A 19 8.49 -11.53 -0.58
CA ALA A 19 8.00 -12.63 0.24
C ALA A 19 7.29 -12.17 1.52
N LYS A 20 7.68 -11.00 2.07
CA LYS A 20 7.22 -10.53 3.39
C LYS A 20 6.04 -9.58 3.36
N ALA A 21 5.93 -8.78 2.30
CA ALA A 21 4.93 -7.73 2.20
C ALA A 21 3.53 -8.29 1.97
N GLU A 22 2.55 -7.67 2.63
CA GLU A 22 1.16 -7.81 2.23
C GLU A 22 0.97 -7.06 0.90
N LYS A 23 0.13 -7.60 0.01
CA LYS A 23 -0.06 -7.07 -1.35
C LYS A 23 -1.53 -6.85 -1.64
N ILE A 24 -1.85 -5.75 -2.31
CA ILE A 24 -3.17 -5.50 -2.90
C ILE A 24 -3.00 -5.05 -4.35
N LEU A 25 -3.83 -5.59 -5.25
CA LEU A 25 -3.87 -5.18 -6.65
C LEU A 25 -4.92 -4.09 -6.80
N ILE A 26 -4.50 -2.91 -7.24
CA ILE A 26 -5.42 -1.88 -7.68
C ILE A 26 -5.81 -2.16 -9.14
N PRO A 27 -7.10 -2.34 -9.45
CA PRO A 27 -7.55 -2.58 -10.82
C PRO A 27 -7.29 -1.38 -11.73
N VAL A 28 -7.27 -1.63 -13.05
CA VAL A 28 -7.15 -0.53 -14.04
C VAL A 28 -8.39 0.35 -14.02
N ASP A 29 -9.56 -0.26 -13.80
CA ASP A 29 -10.80 0.48 -13.62
C ASP A 29 -10.86 1.01 -12.18
N LEU A 30 -10.65 2.31 -12.02
CA LEU A 30 -10.67 2.95 -10.70
C LEU A 30 -12.08 3.06 -10.10
N SER A 31 -13.14 2.71 -10.84
CA SER A 31 -14.46 2.52 -10.23
C SER A 31 -14.52 1.28 -9.33
N GLU A 32 -13.58 0.35 -9.51
CA GLU A 32 -13.36 -0.83 -8.67
C GLU A 32 -12.24 -0.61 -7.63
N TYR A 33 -11.87 0.64 -7.34
CA TYR A 33 -10.84 0.93 -6.34
C TYR A 33 -11.24 0.39 -4.95
N PRO A 34 -10.36 -0.37 -4.25
CA PRO A 34 -10.67 -0.96 -2.95
C PRO A 34 -11.09 0.07 -1.91
N SER A 35 -12.01 -0.31 -1.02
CA SER A 35 -12.40 0.59 0.08
C SER A 35 -11.26 0.77 1.09
N ASN A 36 -11.35 1.82 1.90
CA ASN A 36 -10.38 2.04 2.99
C ASN A 36 -10.32 0.86 3.97
N GLU A 37 -11.45 0.21 4.24
CA GLU A 37 -11.52 -0.99 5.08
C GLU A 37 -10.82 -2.18 4.42
N GLU A 38 -10.96 -2.35 3.10
CA GLU A 38 -10.29 -3.40 2.35
C GLU A 38 -8.77 -3.18 2.30
N ILE A 39 -8.33 -1.95 2.08
CA ILE A 39 -6.91 -1.57 2.15
C ILE A 39 -6.34 -1.87 3.53
N ALA A 40 -7.02 -1.44 4.61
CA ALA A 40 -6.57 -1.67 5.98
C ALA A 40 -6.50 -3.16 6.32
N SER A 41 -7.57 -3.90 6.03
CA SER A 41 -7.65 -5.34 6.34
C SER A 41 -6.71 -6.20 5.49
N THR A 42 -6.29 -5.72 4.31
CA THR A 42 -5.35 -6.41 3.44
C THR A 42 -3.91 -6.07 3.79
N LEU A 43 -3.54 -4.78 3.84
CA LEU A 43 -2.16 -4.33 3.96
C LEU A 43 -1.68 -4.20 5.41
N LEU A 44 -2.56 -3.85 6.34
CA LEU A 44 -2.17 -3.40 7.69
C LEU A 44 -2.41 -4.46 8.79
N LYS A 45 -2.59 -5.73 8.42
CA LYS A 45 -2.90 -6.84 9.35
C LYS A 45 -1.96 -6.96 10.54
N LYS A 46 -0.67 -6.64 10.33
CA LYS A 46 0.40 -6.74 11.33
C LYS A 46 0.69 -5.40 12.03
N VAL A 47 -0.07 -4.36 11.71
CA VAL A 47 0.09 -3.01 12.27
C VAL A 47 -0.94 -2.79 13.39
N PRO A 48 -0.59 -2.12 14.50
CA PRO A 48 -1.56 -1.74 15.52
C PRO A 48 -2.70 -0.86 14.97
N GLN A 49 -3.95 -1.17 15.32
CA GLN A 49 -5.13 -0.48 14.80
C GLN A 49 -5.13 1.04 15.03
N GLY A 50 -4.49 1.53 16.10
CA GLY A 50 -4.45 2.95 16.44
C GLY A 50 -3.81 3.84 15.37
N VAL A 51 -3.05 3.27 14.42
CA VAL A 51 -2.42 4.02 13.32
C VAL A 51 -2.96 3.66 11.94
N HIS A 52 -3.99 2.81 11.84
CA HIS A 52 -4.51 2.37 10.55
C HIS A 52 -5.05 3.54 9.72
N ASN A 53 -5.84 4.44 10.33
CA ASN A 53 -6.45 5.55 9.61
C ASN A 53 -5.42 6.46 8.94
N VAL A 54 -4.31 6.77 9.63
CA VAL A 54 -3.26 7.63 9.06
C VAL A 54 -2.48 6.92 7.96
N LEU A 55 -2.23 5.61 8.09
CA LEU A 55 -1.54 4.84 7.06
C LEU A 55 -2.40 4.65 5.82
N VAL A 56 -3.70 4.40 5.98
CA VAL A 56 -4.63 4.31 4.84
C VAL A 56 -4.70 5.65 4.09
N ASP A 57 -4.84 6.77 4.81
CA ASP A 57 -4.85 8.09 4.18
C ASP A 57 -3.52 8.37 3.44
N PHE A 58 -2.40 8.00 4.04
CA PHE A 58 -1.08 8.12 3.39
C PHE A 58 -0.96 7.26 2.13
N ILE A 59 -1.29 5.97 2.19
CA ILE A 59 -1.21 5.03 1.06
C ILE A 59 -2.10 5.49 -0.09
N THR A 60 -3.35 5.88 0.20
CA THR A 60 -4.29 6.34 -0.83
C THR A 60 -3.81 7.64 -1.49
N ARG A 61 -3.29 8.60 -0.72
CA ARG A 61 -2.71 9.83 -1.30
C ARG A 61 -1.43 9.56 -2.09
N LEU A 62 -0.59 8.64 -1.62
CA LEU A 62 0.62 8.26 -2.32
C LEU A 62 0.29 7.59 -3.66
N TYR A 63 -0.74 6.74 -3.69
CA TYR A 63 -1.22 6.15 -4.94
C TYR A 63 -1.79 7.19 -5.90
N ALA A 64 -2.52 8.20 -5.40
CA ALA A 64 -2.97 9.31 -6.23
C ALA A 64 -1.78 10.04 -6.89
N VAL A 65 -0.72 10.35 -6.13
CA VAL A 65 0.51 10.96 -6.67
C VAL A 65 1.20 10.03 -7.69
N TYR A 66 1.27 8.73 -7.40
CA TYR A 66 1.82 7.73 -8.32
C TYR A 66 1.10 7.78 -9.68
N VAL A 67 -0.23 7.80 -9.69
CA VAL A 67 -1.05 7.85 -10.91
C VAL A 67 -0.94 9.21 -11.62
N GLU A 68 -1.13 10.31 -10.88
CA GLU A 68 -1.14 11.67 -11.43
C GLU A 68 0.19 12.03 -12.10
N CYS A 69 1.31 11.58 -11.53
CA CYS A 69 2.64 11.82 -12.08
C CYS A 69 3.12 10.72 -13.05
N GLN A 70 2.24 9.78 -13.42
CA GLN A 70 2.53 8.69 -14.35
C GLN A 70 3.78 7.85 -13.97
N PHE A 71 3.93 7.58 -12.67
CA PHE A 71 4.96 6.64 -12.22
C PHE A 71 4.65 5.22 -12.73
N THR A 72 5.71 4.44 -12.92
CA THR A 72 5.63 2.99 -13.20
C THR A 72 6.22 2.15 -12.07
N TYR A 73 6.90 2.82 -11.12
CA TYR A 73 7.44 2.26 -9.89
C TYR A 73 7.69 3.42 -8.90
N LEU A 74 7.33 3.21 -7.64
CA LEU A 74 7.58 4.14 -6.54
C LEU A 74 7.73 3.35 -5.25
N GLU A 75 8.81 3.62 -4.49
CA GLU A 75 9.13 2.92 -3.25
C GLU A 75 9.54 3.93 -2.16
N ILE A 76 9.08 3.65 -0.93
CA ILE A 76 9.51 4.34 0.30
C ILE A 76 9.80 3.24 1.33
N ASN A 77 11.04 3.15 1.84
CA ASN A 77 11.50 2.16 2.83
C ASN A 77 12.27 2.80 3.98
#